data_AF-A0A938V4R3-F1
#
_entry.id   AF-A0A938V4R3-F1
#
_cell.length_a   1.000
_cell.length_b   1.000
_cell.length_c   1.000
_cell.angle_alpha   90.00
_cell.angle_beta   90.00
_cell.angle_gamma   90.00
#
_symmetry.space_group_name_H-M   'P 1'
#
loop_
_entity.id
_entity.type
_entity.pdbx_description
1 polymer ?
#
loop_
_entity_poly.entity_id
_entity_poly.type
_entity_poly.pdbx_seq_one_letter_code
_entity_poly.pdbx_strand_id
1 'polypeptide(L)'
;MGSPAPAIAFAGAGAGFAPAGVFVTNSTYAYLAMTAGDDYSKKFGGVDGTDPDWFLLTIAGQDGQGKETGKVEFYLADFRDDDAGKDYVIGDWTWVDLTSLGTVTELSFTLSSSDVGDFGMNTPAYLALDQVRGAIVE
;
A
#
# COMPACT_ATOMS: atom_id res chain seq x y z
N MET A 1 -11.57 20.63 -0.10
CA MET A 1 -11.28 19.56 -1.08
C MET A 1 -9.89 19.07 -0.77
N GLY A 2 -9.73 17.79 -0.41
CA GLY A 2 -8.41 17.22 -0.10
C GLY A 2 -7.53 17.20 -1.34
N SER A 3 -6.21 17.25 -1.16
CA SER A 3 -5.28 17.01 -2.27
C SER A 3 -5.54 15.63 -2.87
N PRO A 4 -5.42 15.46 -4.20
CA PRO A 4 -5.55 14.15 -4.82
C PRO A 4 -4.53 13.18 -4.22
N ALA A 5 -4.89 11.91 -4.10
CA ALA A 5 -3.96 10.86 -3.69
C ALA A 5 -2.75 10.85 -4.64
N PRO A 6 -1.54 10.51 -4.16
CA PRO A 6 -0.37 10.39 -5.02
C PRO A 6 -0.66 9.34 -6.10
N ALA A 7 -0.31 9.69 -7.34
CA ALA A 7 -0.68 8.92 -8.51
C ALA A 7 0.46 8.80 -9.52
N ILE A 8 0.50 7.65 -10.19
CA ILE A 8 1.30 7.42 -11.40
C ILE A 8 0.34 7.45 -12.58
N ALA A 9 0.50 8.46 -13.44
CA ALA A 9 -0.25 8.57 -14.68
C ALA A 9 0.53 7.98 -15.86
N PHE A 10 -0.13 7.17 -16.67
CA PHE A 10 0.44 6.57 -17.87
C PHE A 10 0.07 7.44 -19.07
N ALA A 11 0.89 8.45 -19.35
CA ALA A 11 0.61 9.42 -20.40
C ALA A 11 0.86 8.84 -21.81
N GLY A 12 -0.22 8.55 -22.53
CA GLY A 12 -0.23 8.31 -23.98
C GLY A 12 -1.60 8.67 -24.54
N ALA A 13 -1.66 9.47 -25.61
CA ALA A 13 -2.88 10.09 -26.16
C ALA A 13 -4.02 9.10 -26.47
N GLY A 14 -4.85 8.80 -25.48
CA GLY A 14 -5.99 7.87 -25.59
C GLY A 14 -5.64 6.39 -25.37
N ALA A 15 -4.39 6.05 -25.09
CA ALA A 15 -3.96 4.68 -24.85
C ALA A 15 -4.05 4.35 -23.35
N GLY A 16 -4.67 3.21 -23.03
CA GLY A 16 -4.73 2.70 -21.66
C GLY A 16 -3.46 1.91 -21.28
N PHE A 17 -3.34 1.56 -20.02
CA PHE A 17 -2.29 0.70 -19.49
C PHE A 17 -2.94 -0.49 -18.78
N ALA A 18 -2.57 -1.71 -19.13
CA ALA A 18 -2.95 -2.91 -18.40
C ALA A 18 -1.82 -3.30 -17.43
N PRO A 19 -1.92 -2.96 -16.13
CA PRO A 19 -0.87 -3.25 -15.16
C PRO A 19 -0.84 -4.75 -14.88
N ALA A 20 0.36 -5.34 -14.99
CA ALA A 20 0.61 -6.71 -14.51
C ALA A 20 0.84 -6.71 -12.99
N GLY A 21 1.59 -5.71 -12.50
CA GLY A 21 1.87 -5.59 -11.08
C GLY A 21 3.00 -4.63 -10.76
N VAL A 22 3.36 -4.58 -9.50
CA VAL A 22 4.40 -3.71 -8.94
C VAL A 22 5.10 -4.41 -7.78
N PHE A 23 6.41 -4.19 -7.61
CA PHE A 23 7.09 -4.59 -6.39
C PHE A 23 6.95 -3.51 -5.33
N VAL A 24 6.64 -3.92 -4.09
CA VAL A 24 6.52 -3.02 -2.94
C VAL A 24 7.34 -3.53 -1.75
N THR A 25 7.81 -2.61 -0.91
CA THR A 25 8.38 -2.93 0.40
C THR A 25 8.15 -1.76 1.37
N ASN A 26 8.23 -2.03 2.67
CA ASN A 26 8.21 -0.98 3.67
C ASN A 26 9.43 -0.06 3.50
N SER A 27 9.23 1.24 3.70
CA SER A 27 10.35 2.15 3.89
C SER A 27 11.05 1.82 5.22
N THR A 28 12.33 2.18 5.35
CA THR A 28 13.06 2.00 6.62
C THR A 28 12.33 2.65 7.80
N TYR A 29 11.74 3.83 7.58
CA TYR A 29 11.03 4.54 8.64
C TYR A 29 9.78 3.78 9.09
N ALA A 30 8.89 3.41 8.16
CA ALA A 30 7.69 2.65 8.49
C ALA A 30 8.03 1.28 9.13
N TYR A 31 9.05 0.59 8.60
CA TYR A 31 9.49 -0.69 9.13
C TYR A 31 9.96 -0.59 10.59
N LEU A 32 10.81 0.39 10.91
CA LEU A 32 11.32 0.59 12.27
C LEU A 32 10.23 1.05 13.23
N ALA A 33 9.34 1.95 12.79
CA ALA A 33 8.20 2.38 13.59
C ALA A 33 7.31 1.18 13.98
N MET A 34 6.99 0.27 13.05
CA MET A 34 6.19 -0.91 13.36
C MET A 34 6.94 -1.93 14.24
N THR A 35 8.24 -2.13 14.03
CA THR A 35 9.00 -3.19 14.74
C THR A 35 9.55 -2.77 16.11
N ALA A 36 9.79 -1.47 16.32
CA ALA A 36 10.40 -0.93 17.53
C ALA A 36 9.55 0.15 18.22
N GLY A 37 8.60 0.77 17.53
CA GLY A 37 7.92 1.98 17.99
C GLY A 37 8.80 3.22 17.91
N ASP A 38 8.20 4.38 18.11
CA ASP A 38 8.87 5.67 18.30
C ASP A 38 8.02 6.60 19.20
N ASP A 39 8.35 7.89 19.26
CA ASP A 39 7.63 8.87 20.10
C ASP A 39 6.16 9.10 19.65
N TYR A 40 5.80 8.66 18.45
CA TYR A 40 4.48 8.86 17.83
C TYR A 40 3.77 7.54 17.52
N SER A 41 4.50 6.54 17.03
CA SER A 41 3.99 5.26 16.56
C SER A 41 4.19 4.17 17.61
N LYS A 42 3.19 3.30 17.79
CA LYS A 42 3.37 2.13 18.65
C LYS A 42 4.05 0.99 17.90
N LYS A 43 4.81 0.18 18.64
CA LYS A 43 5.26 -1.13 18.14
C LYS A 43 4.05 -2.02 17.87
N PHE A 44 4.03 -2.66 16.70
CA PHE A 44 2.99 -3.61 16.31
C PHE A 44 3.05 -4.89 17.13
N GLY A 45 1.88 -5.48 17.38
CA GLY A 45 1.70 -6.59 18.32
C GLY A 45 1.69 -6.14 19.78
N GLY A 46 1.88 -4.85 20.07
CA GLY A 46 1.84 -4.34 21.44
C GLY A 46 2.97 -4.89 22.32
N VAL A 47 2.73 -4.91 23.63
CA VAL A 47 3.74 -5.30 24.63
C VAL A 47 3.99 -6.81 24.62
N ASP A 48 2.95 -7.61 24.42
CA ASP A 48 2.99 -9.07 24.51
C ASP A 48 2.95 -9.79 23.14
N GLY A 49 2.85 -9.04 22.05
CA GLY A 49 2.82 -9.58 20.69
C GLY A 49 1.42 -10.03 20.23
N THR A 50 0.34 -9.54 20.86
CA THR A 50 -1.04 -9.97 20.56
C THR A 50 -1.96 -8.88 20.04
N ASP A 51 -1.52 -7.62 19.98
CA ASP A 51 -2.33 -6.56 19.38
C ASP A 51 -2.54 -6.85 17.89
N PRO A 52 -3.80 -6.85 17.38
CA PRO A 52 -4.12 -7.20 16.00
C PRO A 52 -3.82 -6.04 15.03
N ASP A 53 -2.55 -5.63 14.98
CA ASP A 53 -2.08 -4.50 14.19
C ASP A 53 -1.91 -4.84 12.72
N TRP A 54 -2.00 -3.82 11.87
CA TRP A 54 -1.83 -3.98 10.43
C TRP A 54 -1.44 -2.67 9.77
N PHE A 55 -0.76 -2.78 8.63
CA PHE A 55 -0.43 -1.65 7.76
C PHE A 55 -0.78 -2.03 6.32
N LEU A 56 -1.72 -1.30 5.72
CA LEU A 56 -2.35 -1.63 4.45
C LEU A 56 -1.97 -0.64 3.35
N LEU A 57 -1.54 -1.17 2.22
CA LEU A 57 -1.47 -0.46 0.95
C LEU A 57 -2.73 -0.75 0.13
N THR A 58 -3.44 0.31 -0.28
CA THR A 58 -4.52 0.25 -1.27
C THR A 58 -4.04 0.87 -2.57
N ILE A 59 -4.11 0.09 -3.66
CA ILE A 59 -3.76 0.51 -5.02
C ILE A 59 -5.06 0.57 -5.82
N ALA A 60 -5.45 1.75 -6.29
CA ALA A 60 -6.66 1.94 -7.08
C ALA A 60 -6.32 2.31 -8.52
N GLY A 61 -7.04 1.70 -9.48
CA GLY A 61 -6.97 2.03 -10.89
C GLY A 61 -8.05 3.02 -11.29
N GLN A 62 -7.76 3.96 -12.20
CA GLN A 62 -8.75 4.85 -12.80
C GLN A 62 -8.67 4.79 -14.32
N ASP A 63 -9.81 4.89 -15.01
CA ASP A 63 -9.89 5.00 -16.47
C ASP A 63 -9.69 6.45 -16.97
N GLY A 64 -9.67 6.63 -18.29
CA GLY A 64 -9.48 7.94 -18.93
C GLY A 64 -10.60 8.96 -18.68
N GLN A 65 -11.69 8.56 -18.00
CA GLN A 65 -12.76 9.45 -17.56
C GLN A 65 -12.65 9.78 -16.06
N GLY A 66 -11.59 9.32 -15.39
CA GLY A 66 -11.39 9.47 -13.95
C GLY A 66 -12.28 8.56 -13.11
N LYS A 67 -12.85 7.50 -13.70
CA LYS A 67 -13.67 6.53 -12.98
C LYS A 67 -12.80 5.38 -12.48
N GLU A 68 -12.99 5.00 -11.23
CA GLU A 68 -12.30 3.84 -10.64
C GLU A 68 -12.65 2.53 -11.38
N THR A 69 -11.62 1.77 -11.78
CA THR A 69 -11.76 0.47 -12.43
C THR A 69 -11.73 -0.69 -11.44
N GLY A 70 -11.04 -0.51 -10.31
CA GLY A 70 -10.94 -1.47 -9.24
C GLY A 70 -9.91 -1.07 -8.18
N LYS A 71 -9.76 -1.92 -7.16
CA LYS A 71 -8.76 -1.78 -6.09
C LYS A 71 -8.07 -3.11 -5.81
N VAL A 72 -6.80 -3.02 -5.44
CA VAL A 72 -6.00 -4.11 -4.87
C VAL A 72 -5.52 -3.68 -3.49
N GLU A 73 -5.75 -4.54 -2.51
CA GLU A 73 -5.33 -4.36 -1.12
C GLU A 73 -4.18 -5.31 -0.82
N PHE A 74 -3.12 -4.77 -0.20
CA PHE A 74 -1.93 -5.53 0.16
C PHE A 74 -1.41 -5.10 1.53
N TYR A 75 -1.36 -6.03 2.48
CA TYR A 75 -0.86 -5.77 3.83
C TYR A 75 0.68 -5.79 3.84
N LEU A 76 1.26 -4.63 4.14
CA LEU A 76 2.69 -4.43 4.37
C LEU A 76 3.12 -4.94 5.76
N ALA A 77 2.16 -5.04 6.68
CA ALA A 77 2.27 -5.75 7.95
C ALA A 77 0.89 -6.28 8.36
N ASP A 78 0.86 -7.44 9.00
CA ASP A 78 -0.38 -8.05 9.50
C ASP A 78 -0.07 -8.92 10.74
N PHE A 79 -0.74 -8.58 11.86
CA PHE A 79 -0.64 -9.24 13.17
C PHE A 79 -2.03 -9.75 13.63
N ARG A 80 -2.97 -9.90 12.69
CA ARG A 80 -4.37 -10.26 13.00
C ARG A 80 -4.64 -11.76 12.98
N ASP A 81 -3.65 -12.59 12.63
CA ASP A 81 -3.83 -14.06 12.65
C ASP A 81 -3.87 -14.56 14.10
N ASP A 82 -4.66 -15.59 14.36
CA ASP A 82 -4.73 -16.21 15.70
C ASP A 82 -3.40 -16.89 16.10
N ASP A 83 -2.57 -17.25 15.11
CA ASP A 83 -1.22 -17.77 15.28
C ASP A 83 -0.18 -16.66 15.10
N ALA A 84 0.32 -16.12 16.22
CA ALA A 84 1.37 -15.08 16.24
C ALA A 84 2.67 -15.50 15.52
N GLY A 85 2.88 -16.79 15.25
CA GLY A 85 3.98 -17.26 14.40
C GLY A 85 3.84 -16.84 12.92
N LYS A 86 2.66 -16.37 12.51
CA LYS A 86 2.38 -15.85 11.17
C LYS A 86 2.41 -14.32 11.09
N ASP A 87 2.59 -13.63 12.22
CA ASP A 87 2.72 -12.18 12.22
C ASP A 87 3.91 -11.74 11.37
N TYR A 88 3.71 -10.68 10.60
CA TYR A 88 4.77 -10.19 9.73
C TYR A 88 4.78 -8.69 9.54
N VAL A 89 5.98 -8.19 9.27
CA VAL A 89 6.25 -6.89 8.66
C VAL A 89 7.18 -7.17 7.48
N ILE A 90 6.76 -6.85 6.26
CA ILE A 90 7.61 -7.15 5.10
C ILE A 90 8.86 -6.26 5.11
N GLY A 91 10.03 -6.85 4.91
CA GLY A 91 11.29 -6.14 4.66
C GLY A 91 11.83 -6.37 3.25
N ASP A 92 11.37 -7.44 2.59
CA ASP A 92 11.77 -7.82 1.24
C ASP A 92 10.79 -7.28 0.19
N TRP A 93 11.30 -7.07 -1.03
CA TRP A 93 10.48 -6.71 -2.18
C TRP A 93 9.45 -7.79 -2.49
N THR A 94 8.17 -7.44 -2.39
CA THR A 94 7.06 -8.35 -2.64
C THR A 94 6.28 -7.92 -3.87
N TRP A 95 5.99 -8.86 -4.76
CA TRP A 95 5.20 -8.62 -5.96
C TRP A 95 3.71 -8.53 -5.61
N VAL A 96 3.05 -7.45 -6.05
CA VAL A 96 1.61 -7.27 -5.96
C VAL A 96 1.01 -7.38 -7.36
N ASP A 97 0.13 -8.36 -7.55
CA ASP A 97 -0.59 -8.56 -8.80
C ASP A 97 -1.66 -7.46 -8.96
N LEU A 98 -1.64 -6.77 -10.10
CA LEU A 98 -2.56 -5.67 -10.41
C LEU A 98 -3.48 -5.99 -11.59
N THR A 99 -3.48 -7.24 -12.07
CA THR A 99 -4.21 -7.62 -13.30
C THR A 99 -5.73 -7.44 -13.16
N SER A 100 -6.25 -7.52 -11.94
CA SER A 100 -7.67 -7.29 -11.62
C SER A 100 -8.13 -5.86 -11.86
N LEU A 101 -7.22 -4.89 -11.97
CA LEU A 101 -7.55 -3.49 -12.24
C LEU A 101 -7.97 -3.22 -13.69
N GLY A 102 -7.73 -4.16 -14.59
CA GLY A 102 -8.03 -4.01 -16.02
C GLY A 102 -7.20 -2.89 -16.67
N THR A 103 -7.77 -2.21 -17.66
CA THR A 103 -7.11 -1.10 -18.35
C THR A 103 -7.31 0.21 -17.58
N VAL A 104 -6.22 0.88 -17.20
CA VAL A 104 -6.19 2.12 -16.43
C VAL A 104 -5.40 3.21 -17.15
N THR A 105 -5.65 4.47 -16.82
CA THR A 105 -4.78 5.60 -17.18
C THR A 105 -3.99 6.13 -16.00
N GLU A 106 -4.41 5.77 -14.77
CA GLU A 106 -3.78 6.19 -13.54
C GLU A 106 -3.83 5.07 -12.49
N LEU A 107 -2.75 4.93 -11.71
CA LEU A 107 -2.74 4.19 -10.45
C LEU A 107 -2.55 5.18 -9.29
N SER A 108 -3.41 5.11 -8.29
CA SER A 108 -3.27 5.87 -7.04
C SER A 108 -2.98 4.95 -5.85
N PHE A 109 -2.26 5.48 -4.88
CA PHE A 109 -1.74 4.72 -3.75
C PHE A 109 -2.16 5.38 -2.44
N THR A 110 -2.74 4.60 -1.53
CA THR A 110 -3.18 5.06 -0.21
C THR A 110 -2.69 4.10 0.85
N LEU A 111 -2.17 4.65 1.96
CA LEU A 111 -1.73 3.89 3.13
C LEU A 111 -2.71 4.11 4.28
N SER A 112 -3.02 3.03 5.01
CA SER A 112 -3.79 3.05 6.25
C SER A 112 -3.19 2.07 7.25
N SER A 113 -3.47 2.28 8.54
CA SER A 113 -2.89 1.50 9.64
C SER A 113 -3.91 1.30 10.76
N SER A 114 -3.70 0.29 11.59
CA SER A 114 -4.37 0.16 12.90
C SER A 114 -3.90 1.21 13.91
N ASP A 115 -2.67 1.70 13.78
CA ASP A 115 -2.08 2.70 14.68
C ASP A 115 -2.49 4.12 14.25
N VAL A 116 -3.59 4.58 14.87
CA VAL A 116 -4.27 5.85 14.57
C VAL A 116 -4.48 6.62 15.87
N GLY A 117 -4.08 7.89 15.87
CA GLY A 117 -4.36 8.86 16.94
C GLY A 117 -5.36 9.94 16.52
N ASP A 118 -5.50 10.97 17.35
CA ASP A 118 -6.47 12.07 17.14
C ASP A 118 -6.26 12.85 15.83
N PHE A 119 -5.05 12.82 15.27
CA PHE A 119 -4.66 13.56 14.06
C PHE A 119 -4.53 12.66 12.82
N GLY A 120 -4.90 11.39 12.91
CA GLY A 120 -4.80 10.41 11.83
C GLY A 120 -3.78 9.30 12.12
N MET A 121 -3.29 8.68 11.06
CA MET A 121 -2.35 7.57 11.15
C MET A 121 -1.02 8.03 11.78
N ASN A 122 -0.60 7.34 12.85
CA ASN A 122 0.69 7.58 13.49
C ASN A 122 1.81 6.89 12.72
N THR A 123 1.55 5.67 12.23
CA THR A 123 2.50 4.92 11.39
C THR A 123 2.95 5.78 10.21
N PRO A 124 4.26 5.88 9.92
CA PRO A 124 4.74 6.70 8.82
C PRO A 124 4.13 6.31 7.48
N ALA A 125 3.49 7.27 6.80
CA ALA A 125 2.84 7.07 5.50
C ALA A 125 3.86 7.01 4.32
N TYR A 126 4.89 6.16 4.44
CA TYR A 126 5.96 6.01 3.46
C TYR A 126 6.19 4.53 3.11
N LEU A 127 6.15 4.22 1.83
CA LEU A 127 6.57 2.95 1.25
C LEU A 127 7.60 3.15 0.13
N ALA A 128 8.24 2.07 -0.29
CA ALA A 128 8.99 2.02 -1.54
C ALA A 128 8.25 1.14 -2.55
N LEU A 129 8.26 1.56 -3.81
CA LEU A 129 7.76 0.78 -4.95
C LEU A 129 8.83 0.76 -6.06
N ASP A 130 8.89 -0.32 -6.82
CA ASP A 130 9.76 -0.45 -7.98
C ASP A 130 9.11 -1.32 -9.06
N GLN A 131 9.57 -1.16 -10.30
CA GLN A 131 9.19 -1.95 -11.46
C GLN A 131 7.67 -2.12 -11.61
N VAL A 132 6.95 -1.00 -11.75
CA VAL A 132 5.58 -1.04 -12.26
C VAL A 132 5.63 -1.62 -13.67
N ARG A 133 5.06 -2.81 -13.86
CA ARG A 133 5.07 -3.53 -15.15
C ARG A 133 3.65 -3.69 -15.67
N GLY A 134 3.53 -3.73 -16.98
CA GLY A 134 2.27 -3.90 -17.69
C GLY A 134 2.46 -3.69 -19.18
N ALA A 135 1.36 -3.54 -19.91
CA ALA A 135 1.36 -3.29 -21.33
C ALA A 135 0.55 -2.03 -21.66
N ILE A 136 1.00 -1.28 -22.66
CA ILE A 136 0.19 -0.22 -23.27
C ILE A 136 -0.92 -0.91 -24.09
N VAL A 137 -2.14 -0.38 -23.99
CA VAL A 137 -3.33 -0.81 -24.72
C VAL A 137 -3.72 0.32 -25.67
N GLU A 138 -3.59 0.06 -26.96
CA GLU A 138 -3.97 1.00 -28.05
C GLU A 138 -5.45 0.91 -28.42
#